data_AF-A0A8T6VP35-F1
#
_entry.id   AF-A0A8T6VP35-F1
#
_cell.length_a   1.000
_cell.length_b   1.000
_cell.length_c   1.000
_cell.angle_alpha   90.00
_cell.angle_beta   90.00
_cell.angle_gamma   90.00
#
_symmetry.space_group_name_H-M   'P 1'
#
loop_
_entity.id
_entity.type
_entity.pdbx_description
1 polymer ?
#
loop_
_entity_poly.entity_id
_entity_poly.type
_entity_poly.pdbx_seq_one_letter_code
_entity_poly.pdbx_strand_id
1 'polypeptide(L)'
;MVSLEHYILGLIDQVIDSYQILVKLKDKPGDLEIIKKELSKINGTINIIIKKTESSKTLSKQFQDCNSRARYYLKNYYFKREIEIMAPLYGDDPNRIHNI
;
A
#
# COMPACT_ATOMS: atom_id res chain seq x y z
N MET A 1 -12.61 25.69 -5.92
CA MET A 1 -12.30 24.73 -4.83
C MET A 1 -12.42 23.33 -5.41
N VAL A 2 -11.44 22.46 -5.16
CA VAL A 2 -11.50 21.05 -5.60
C VAL A 2 -12.51 20.31 -4.71
N SER A 3 -13.40 19.50 -5.30
CA SER A 3 -14.36 18.71 -4.50
C SER A 3 -13.63 17.64 -3.68
N LEU A 4 -14.20 17.24 -2.55
CA LEU A 4 -13.63 16.17 -1.73
C LEU A 4 -13.45 14.88 -2.55
N GLU A 5 -14.39 14.57 -3.43
CA GLU A 5 -14.34 13.42 -4.33
C GLU A 5 -13.15 13.50 -5.29
N HIS A 6 -12.90 14.64 -5.92
CA HIS A 6 -11.75 14.83 -6.80
C HIS A 6 -10.42 14.76 -6.03
N TYR A 7 -10.39 15.25 -4.79
CA TYR A 7 -9.23 15.08 -3.91
C TYR A 7 -8.97 13.60 -3.60
N ILE A 8 -10.01 12.81 -3.28
CA ILE A 8 -9.88 11.38 -3.03
C ILE A 8 -9.40 10.64 -4.28
N LEU A 9 -9.88 11.00 -5.47
CA LEU A 9 -9.39 10.42 -6.73
C LEU A 9 -7.89 10.65 -6.90
N GLY A 10 -7.39 11.85 -6.63
CA GLY A 10 -5.94 12.11 -6.67
C GLY A 10 -5.13 11.29 -5.65
N LEU A 11 -5.72 10.94 -4.49
CA LEU A 11 -5.09 10.01 -3.54
C LEU A 11 -5.08 8.58 -4.06
N ILE A 12 -6.13 8.16 -4.78
CA ILE A 12 -6.19 6.84 -5.42
C ILE A 12 -5.11 6.74 -6.51
N ASP A 13 -4.90 7.79 -7.29
CA ASP A 13 -3.84 7.83 -8.31
C ASP A 13 -2.45 7.62 -7.69
N GLN A 14 -2.17 8.22 -6.53
CA GLN A 14 -0.90 8.01 -5.81
C GLN A 14 -0.72 6.54 -5.35
N VAL A 15 -1.80 5.86 -4.98
CA VAL A 15 -1.77 4.43 -4.65
C VAL A 15 -1.44 3.60 -5.90
N ILE A 16 -2.06 3.93 -7.03
CA ILE A 16 -1.81 3.28 -8.32
C ILE A 16 -0.35 3.48 -8.75
N ASP A 17 0.19 4.69 -8.64
CA ASP A 17 1.59 4.99 -8.98
C ASP A 17 2.56 4.14 -8.17
N SER A 18 2.34 4.06 -6.85
CA SER A 18 3.15 3.24 -5.95
C SER A 18 3.05 1.75 -6.30
N TYR A 19 1.85 1.27 -6.63
CA TYR A 19 1.62 -0.11 -7.08
C TYR A 19 2.34 -0.41 -8.40
N GLN A 20 2.33 0.51 -9.36
CA GLN A 20 3.05 0.34 -10.62
C GLN A 20 4.56 0.23 -10.43
N ILE A 21 5.14 0.87 -9.40
CA ILE A 21 6.55 0.69 -9.04
C ILE A 21 6.78 -0.73 -8.54
N LEU A 22 5.92 -1.23 -7.64
CA LEU A 22 6.03 -2.58 -7.07
C LEU A 22 5.96 -3.67 -8.15
N VAL A 23 5.05 -3.55 -9.12
CA VAL A 23 4.89 -4.54 -10.21
C VAL A 23 6.11 -4.60 -11.14
N LYS A 24 6.94 -3.55 -11.18
CA LYS A 24 8.13 -3.46 -12.06
C LYS A 24 9.41 -3.98 -11.40
N LEU A 25 9.36 -4.39 -10.13
CA LEU A 25 10.52 -4.95 -9.43
C LEU A 25 10.98 -6.26 -10.06
N LYS A 26 12.28 -6.55 -9.94
CA LYS A 26 12.93 -7.68 -10.64
C LYS A 26 13.66 -8.63 -9.69
N ASP A 27 13.31 -8.59 -8.41
CA ASP A 27 13.91 -9.39 -7.35
C ASP A 27 15.44 -9.24 -7.29
N LYS A 28 15.90 -7.98 -7.31
CA LYS A 28 17.33 -7.64 -7.22
C LYS A 28 17.68 -7.05 -5.84
N PRO A 29 18.97 -7.08 -5.44
CA PRO A 29 19.41 -6.40 -4.23
C PRO A 29 18.92 -4.95 -4.18
N GLY A 30 18.32 -4.57 -3.05
CA GLY A 30 17.70 -3.25 -2.85
C GLY A 30 16.21 -3.17 -3.17
N ASP A 31 15.61 -4.14 -3.87
CA ASP A 31 14.17 -4.14 -4.15
C ASP A 31 13.34 -4.23 -2.86
N LEU A 32 13.84 -4.92 -1.82
CA LEU A 32 13.18 -4.99 -0.51
C LEU A 32 12.97 -3.60 0.12
N GLU A 33 13.94 -2.69 -0.02
CA GLU A 33 13.80 -1.31 0.50
C GLU A 33 12.79 -0.50 -0.31
N ILE A 34 12.71 -0.75 -1.63
CA ILE A 34 11.66 -0.17 -2.47
C ILE A 34 10.28 -0.70 -2.05
N ILE A 35 10.15 -2.01 -1.80
CA ILE A 35 8.91 -2.63 -1.34
C ILE A 35 8.44 -1.98 -0.03
N LYS A 36 9.32 -1.88 0.98
CA LYS A 36 8.99 -1.25 2.27
C LYS A 36 8.53 0.19 2.10
N LYS A 37 9.21 0.96 1.26
CA LYS A 37 8.89 2.37 1.00
C LYS A 37 7.54 2.52 0.32
N GLU A 38 7.30 1.82 -0.80
CA GLU A 38 6.07 1.97 -1.57
C GLU A 38 4.85 1.39 -0.82
N LEU A 39 5.00 0.28 -0.08
CA LEU A 39 3.93 -0.20 0.80
C LEU A 39 3.62 0.79 1.93
N SER A 40 4.63 1.45 2.50
CA SER A 40 4.40 2.48 3.52
C SER A 40 3.61 3.66 2.97
N LYS A 41 3.91 4.11 1.74
CA LYS A 41 3.13 5.14 1.04
C LYS A 41 1.69 4.68 0.81
N ILE A 42 1.49 3.50 0.22
CA ILE A 42 0.16 2.93 -0.04
C ILE A 42 -0.67 2.90 1.25
N ASN A 43 -0.12 2.34 2.33
CA ASN A 43 -0.81 2.21 3.60
C ASN A 43 -1.12 3.58 4.24
N GLY A 44 -0.18 4.53 4.13
CA GLY A 44 -0.37 5.91 4.59
C GLY A 44 -1.50 6.61 3.84
N THR A 45 -1.48 6.54 2.50
CA THR A 45 -2.50 7.16 1.64
C THR A 45 -3.87 6.55 1.86
N ILE A 46 -3.98 5.22 1.99
CA ILE A 46 -5.24 4.53 2.29
C ILE A 46 -5.81 5.00 3.64
N ASN A 47 -4.97 5.16 4.67
CA ASN A 47 -5.42 5.73 5.96
C ASN A 47 -5.96 7.17 5.82
N ILE A 48 -5.37 7.99 4.95
CA ILE A 48 -5.86 9.34 4.68
C ILE A 48 -7.24 9.28 4.01
N ILE A 49 -7.41 8.41 2.99
CA ILE A 49 -8.69 8.21 2.30
C ILE A 49 -9.77 7.82 3.31
N ILE A 50 -9.49 6.87 4.21
CA ILE A 50 -10.42 6.42 5.26
C ILE A 50 -10.84 7.58 6.16
N LYS A 51 -9.89 8.35 6.70
CA LYS A 51 -10.18 9.49 7.59
C LYS A 51 -11.02 10.57 6.90
N LYS A 52 -10.69 10.90 5.64
CA LYS A 52 -11.40 11.92 4.86
C LYS A 52 -12.83 11.50 4.52
N THR A 53 -13.01 10.24 4.18
CA THR A 53 -14.33 9.70 3.85
C THR A 53 -15.23 9.57 5.08
N GLU A 54 -14.70 9.16 6.23
CA GLU A 54 -15.45 9.13 7.51
C GLU A 54 -15.90 10.52 7.98
N SER A 55 -15.07 11.53 7.75
CA SER A 55 -15.38 12.90 8.17
C SER A 55 -16.47 13.57 7.33
N SER A 56 -16.93 12.95 6.23
CA SER A 56 -17.88 13.55 5.30
C SER A 56 -19.17 12.74 5.18
N LYS A 57 -20.28 13.36 5.58
CA LYS A 57 -21.64 12.80 5.43
C LYS A 57 -22.23 12.99 4.03
N THR A 58 -21.58 13.78 3.17
CA THR A 58 -22.10 14.21 1.86
C THR A 58 -21.48 13.45 0.69
N LEU A 59 -20.55 12.52 0.94
CA LEU A 59 -19.94 11.71 -0.09
C LEU A 59 -20.94 10.75 -0.73
N SER A 60 -20.80 10.56 -2.04
CA SER A 60 -21.60 9.57 -2.75
C SER A 60 -21.31 8.14 -2.26
N LYS A 61 -22.27 7.25 -2.48
CA LYS A 61 -22.20 5.85 -2.06
C LYS A 61 -20.93 5.14 -2.56
N GLN A 62 -20.44 5.47 -3.75
CA GLN A 62 -19.22 4.90 -4.32
C GLN A 62 -17.99 5.15 -3.44
N PHE A 63 -17.85 6.35 -2.86
CA PHE A 63 -16.75 6.68 -1.95
C PHE A 63 -16.92 6.06 -0.57
N GLN A 64 -18.16 5.82 -0.13
CA GLN A 64 -18.43 5.05 1.09
C GLN A 64 -18.05 3.57 0.91
N ASP A 65 -18.37 2.99 -0.25
CA ASP A 65 -17.95 1.63 -0.61
C ASP A 65 -16.41 1.54 -0.72
N CYS A 66 -15.76 2.56 -1.29
CA CYS A 66 -14.30 2.68 -1.30
C CYS A 66 -13.70 2.65 0.11
N ASN A 67 -14.29 3.37 1.08
CA ASN A 67 -13.85 3.35 2.47
C ASN A 67 -13.89 1.93 3.07
N SER A 68 -14.99 1.19 2.86
CA SER A 68 -15.11 -0.17 3.40
C SER A 68 -14.04 -1.12 2.83
N ARG A 69 -13.75 -1.02 1.53
CA ARG A 69 -12.67 -1.77 0.86
C ARG A 69 -11.29 -1.37 1.36
N ALA A 70 -11.05 -0.07 1.55
CA ALA A 70 -9.80 0.46 2.11
C ALA A 70 -9.54 -0.08 3.53
N ARG A 71 -10.57 -0.09 4.38
CA ARG A 71 -10.50 -0.68 5.73
C ARG A 71 -10.25 -2.19 5.68
N TYR A 72 -10.93 -2.90 4.79
CA TYR A 72 -10.71 -4.33 4.59
C TYR A 72 -9.26 -4.61 4.16
N TYR A 73 -8.69 -3.77 3.28
CA TYR A 73 -7.31 -3.91 2.87
C TYR A 73 -6.34 -3.77 4.04
N LEU A 74 -6.44 -2.70 4.82
CA LEU A 74 -5.54 -2.46 5.96
C LEU A 74 -5.67 -3.54 7.05
N LYS A 75 -6.84 -4.16 7.18
CA LYS A 75 -7.04 -5.23 8.16
C LYS A 75 -6.41 -6.55 7.73
N ASN A 76 -6.47 -6.90 6.44
CA ASN A 76 -6.15 -8.25 5.97
C ASN A 76 -4.86 -8.35 5.14
N TYR A 77 -4.35 -7.24 4.61
CA TYR A 77 -3.19 -7.21 3.71
C TYR A 77 -2.11 -6.22 4.16
N TYR A 78 -2.13 -5.81 5.42
CA TYR A 78 -1.07 -4.99 6.01
C TYR A 78 0.13 -5.88 6.40
N PHE A 79 0.91 -6.28 5.39
CA PHE A 79 2.02 -7.22 5.52
C PHE A 79 3.31 -6.65 6.15
N LYS A 80 3.22 -5.53 6.86
CA LYS A 80 4.42 -4.83 7.37
C LYS A 80 5.22 -5.76 8.31
N ARG A 81 4.52 -6.46 9.21
CA ARG A 81 5.16 -7.35 10.18
C ARG A 81 5.82 -8.54 9.49
N GLU A 82 5.15 -9.13 8.53
CA GLU A 82 5.61 -10.29 7.75
C GLU A 82 6.89 -9.93 7.00
N ILE A 83 6.93 -8.74 6.38
CA ILE A 83 8.12 -8.23 5.69
C ILE A 83 9.27 -8.00 6.67
N GLU A 84 9.00 -7.44 7.85
CA GLU A 84 10.03 -7.22 8.89
C GLU A 84 10.61 -8.55 9.40
N ILE A 85 9.77 -9.57 9.61
CA ILE A 85 10.20 -10.91 10.04
C ILE A 85 11.00 -11.61 8.94
N MET A 86 10.57 -11.49 7.67
CA MET A 86 11.24 -12.15 6.57
C MET A 86 12.54 -11.44 6.18
N ALA A 87 12.63 -10.11 6.24
CA ALA A 87 13.81 -9.35 5.83
C ALA A 87 15.19 -9.95 6.25
N PRO A 88 15.44 -10.29 7.53
CA PRO A 88 16.74 -10.85 7.95
C PRO A 88 17.00 -12.26 7.42
N LEU A 89 15.96 -13.08 7.18
CA LEU A 89 16.13 -14.41 6.58
C LEU A 89 16.62 -14.34 5.13
N TYR A 90 16.46 -13.18 4.48
CA TYR A 90 16.78 -12.93 3.08
C TYR A 90 17.94 -11.92 2.90
N GLY A 91 18.55 -11.43 3.99
CA GLY A 91 19.49 -10.31 3.97
C GLY A 91 20.94 -10.65 3.59
N ASP A 92 21.46 -11.82 3.99
CA ASP A 92 22.91 -12.05 4.03
C ASP A 92 23.43 -13.44 3.59
N ASP A 93 22.61 -14.31 2.97
CA ASP A 93 23.07 -15.66 2.61
C ASP A 93 23.39 -15.83 1.11
N PRO A 94 24.69 -15.80 0.70
CA PRO A 94 25.11 -16.05 -0.68
C PRO A 94 24.94 -17.50 -1.15
N ASN A 95 24.54 -18.46 -0.30
CA ASN A 95 24.34 -19.87 -0.66
C ASN A 95 22.87 -20.28 -0.79
N ARG A 96 21.97 -19.33 -1.02
CA ARG A 96 20.54 -19.62 -1.01
C ARG A 96 20.08 -20.40 -2.24
N ILE A 97 19.60 -21.60 -1.93
CA ILE A 97 18.92 -22.61 -2.74
C ILE A 97 19.82 -23.42 -3.69
N HIS A 98 20.53 -24.40 -3.13
CA HIS A 98 20.86 -25.63 -3.86
C HIS A 98 20.24 -26.90 -3.28
N ASN A 99 19.29 -26.78 -2.35
CA ASN A 99 18.53 -27.95 -1.87
C ASN A 99 17.08 -27.54 -1.52
N ILE A 100 16.17 -27.86 -2.44
CA ILE A 100 14.81 -28.33 -2.12
C ILE A 100 14.68 -29.68 -2.82
#